data_AF-A0A0R2F007-F1
#
_entry.id   AF-A0A0R2F007-F1
#
_cell.length_a   1.000
_cell.length_b   1.000
_cell.length_c   1.000
_cell.angle_alpha   90.00
_cell.angle_beta   90.00
_cell.angle_gamma   90.00
#
_symmetry.space_group_name_H-M   'P 1'
#
loop_
_entity.id
_entity.type
_entity.pdbx_description
1 polymer ?
#
loop_
_entity_poly.entity_id
_entity_poly.type
_entity_poly.pdbx_seq_one_letter_code
_entity_poly.pdbx_strand_id
1 'polypeptide(L)'
;MKEVTEVAGEVGKLLRAVRLGQGMPQARLYDGLLSQRQAIRLESAHNDLKAELLFPILQRLHLSADEFAALLEHERGVALAEAKPLPPVLAKALAEYTAWGDWPLTEAERTAITRYALTAPVTTLAQIEAMIPLIPVLPEQAEKIWRRLQVFQGLPRYEQLASSWCHTRLFTLLFMGRQKAASQVISRWQTLSDLPGDAKQVRLFMTKLTAALPDANAVYAATDPLITAWRSFNEPVMADGMIDNRRHILSGFNVHDAWRDQEIGAVARLLKAMPKAALAELDTPAYLAKFPGLNEALAQRHATLDDFLEAR
;
A
#
# COMPACT_ATOMS: atom_id res chain seq x y z
N MET A 1 14.69 36.66 -6.88
CA MET A 1 14.31 36.62 -8.32
C MET A 1 15.44 36.16 -9.26
N LYS A 2 16.58 35.64 -8.75
CA LYS A 2 17.68 35.10 -9.59
C LYS A 2 17.62 33.58 -9.82
N GLU A 3 17.04 32.81 -8.90
CA GLU A 3 17.04 31.33 -8.95
C GLU A 3 16.13 30.69 -10.01
N VAL A 4 15.03 31.35 -10.41
CA VAL A 4 14.06 30.75 -11.35
C VAL A 4 14.61 30.69 -12.78
N THR A 5 15.49 31.62 -13.15
CA THR A 5 16.10 31.71 -14.49
C THR A 5 17.22 30.71 -14.75
N GLU A 6 17.88 30.18 -13.70
CA GLU A 6 18.98 29.22 -13.85
C GLU A 6 18.45 27.82 -14.18
N VAL A 7 17.39 27.38 -13.50
CA VAL A 7 16.75 26.08 -13.69
C VAL A 7 16.20 25.90 -15.11
N ALA A 8 15.66 26.95 -15.71
CA ALA A 8 14.98 26.84 -17.00
C ALA A 8 15.95 26.67 -18.20
N GLY A 9 17.20 27.11 -18.05
CA GLY A 9 18.23 27.00 -19.09
C GLY A 9 18.82 25.60 -19.28
N GLU A 10 18.83 24.79 -18.23
CA GLU A 10 19.52 23.49 -18.22
C GLU A 10 18.74 22.39 -18.93
N VAL A 11 17.40 22.45 -18.90
CA VAL A 11 16.51 21.56 -19.66
C VAL A 11 16.86 21.62 -21.14
N GLY A 12 17.02 22.82 -21.70
CA GLY A 12 17.38 23.01 -23.11
C GLY A 12 18.78 22.47 -23.45
N LYS A 13 19.77 22.67 -22.55
CA LYS A 13 21.13 22.15 -22.73
C LYS A 13 21.16 20.62 -22.71
N LEU A 14 20.41 20.00 -21.79
CA LEU A 14 20.32 18.54 -21.71
C LEU A 14 19.63 17.96 -22.95
N LEU A 15 18.52 18.55 -23.39
CA LEU A 15 17.84 18.14 -24.63
C LEU A 15 18.79 18.21 -25.83
N ARG A 16 19.61 19.27 -25.92
CA ARG A 16 20.64 19.39 -26.95
C ARG A 16 21.69 18.27 -26.84
N ALA A 17 22.18 17.98 -25.64
CA ALA A 17 23.19 16.95 -25.41
C ALA A 17 22.69 15.57 -25.84
N VAL A 18 21.48 15.18 -25.39
CA VAL A 18 20.84 13.92 -25.77
C VAL A 18 20.60 13.86 -27.28
N ARG A 19 20.05 14.94 -27.87
CA ARG A 19 19.81 15.02 -29.32
C ARG A 19 21.10 14.82 -30.12
N LEU A 20 22.18 15.49 -29.74
CA LEU A 20 23.48 15.36 -30.41
C LEU A 20 24.09 13.97 -30.24
N GLY A 21 23.97 13.38 -29.04
CA GLY A 21 24.41 12.01 -28.78
C GLY A 21 23.69 10.96 -29.64
N GLN A 22 22.44 11.23 -30.03
CA GLN A 22 21.66 10.39 -30.95
C GLN A 22 21.85 10.75 -32.44
N GLY A 23 22.72 11.70 -32.78
CA GLY A 23 22.92 12.17 -34.16
C GLY A 23 21.66 12.79 -34.79
N MET A 24 20.72 13.28 -33.97
CA MET A 24 19.43 13.77 -34.44
C MET A 24 19.50 15.26 -34.85
N PRO A 25 19.00 15.66 -36.03
CA PRO A 25 18.93 17.07 -36.40
C PRO A 25 17.80 17.79 -35.65
N GLN A 26 17.97 19.09 -35.36
CA GLN A 26 16.96 19.90 -34.67
C GLN A 26 15.60 19.89 -35.38
N ALA A 27 15.60 19.92 -36.72
CA ALA A 27 14.37 19.85 -37.50
C ALA A 27 13.57 18.59 -37.15
N ARG A 28 14.22 17.43 -37.04
CA ARG A 28 13.53 16.17 -36.68
C ARG A 28 12.99 16.18 -35.26
N LEU A 29 13.70 16.79 -34.31
CA LEU A 29 13.25 16.84 -32.92
C LEU A 29 12.09 17.82 -32.71
N TYR A 30 12.12 18.97 -33.37
CA TYR A 30 11.22 20.09 -33.07
C TYR A 30 10.16 20.36 -34.13
N ASP A 31 10.12 19.59 -35.23
CA ASP A 31 9.15 19.77 -36.31
C ASP A 31 7.70 19.82 -35.77
N GLY A 32 6.94 20.82 -36.21
CA GLY A 32 5.58 21.08 -35.74
C GLY A 32 5.42 21.48 -34.26
N LEU A 33 6.51 21.53 -33.47
CA LEU A 33 6.48 21.92 -32.05
C LEU A 33 7.05 23.32 -31.82
N LEU A 34 8.19 23.63 -32.44
CA LEU A 34 8.88 24.92 -32.31
C LEU A 34 9.40 25.37 -33.67
N SER A 35 9.37 26.68 -33.91
CA SER A 35 10.14 27.26 -35.03
C SER A 35 11.64 27.03 -34.81
N GLN A 36 12.41 27.00 -35.90
CA GLN A 36 13.87 26.82 -35.83
C GLN A 36 14.55 27.83 -34.88
N ARG A 37 14.10 29.09 -34.89
CA ARG A 37 14.62 30.12 -33.99
C ARG A 37 14.31 29.83 -32.52
N GLN A 38 13.13 29.31 -32.21
CA GLN A 38 12.76 28.93 -30.84
C GLN A 38 13.53 27.71 -30.37
N ALA A 39 13.72 26.70 -31.23
CA ALA A 39 14.53 25.52 -30.94
C ALA A 39 15.99 25.90 -30.60
N ILE A 40 16.60 26.79 -31.40
CA ILE A 40 17.96 27.29 -31.12
C ILE A 40 18.01 28.00 -29.76
N ARG A 41 17.05 28.88 -29.47
CA ARG A 41 17.02 29.62 -28.20
C ARG A 41 16.81 28.69 -27.00
N LEU A 42 15.95 27.69 -27.13
CA LEU A 42 15.72 26.67 -26.12
C LEU A 42 17.04 25.92 -25.81
N GLU A 43 17.64 25.31 -26.83
CA GLU A 43 18.88 24.53 -26.68
C GLU A 43 20.10 25.34 -26.23
N SER A 44 20.03 26.67 -26.38
CA SER A 44 21.07 27.60 -25.94
C SER A 44 20.83 28.11 -24.52
N ALA A 45 19.81 27.64 -23.80
CA ALA A 45 19.42 28.14 -22.47
C ALA A 45 18.90 29.59 -22.44
N HIS A 46 18.41 30.11 -23.58
CA HIS A 46 17.92 31.50 -23.72
C HIS A 46 16.39 31.61 -23.78
N ASN A 47 15.67 30.50 -23.60
CA ASN A 47 14.21 30.48 -23.60
C ASN A 47 13.67 29.26 -22.87
N ASP A 48 12.61 29.47 -22.09
CA ASP A 48 11.95 28.41 -21.34
C ASP A 48 11.13 27.53 -22.28
N LEU A 49 11.14 26.22 -22.00
CA LEU A 49 10.25 25.28 -22.65
C LEU A 49 8.88 25.34 -21.97
N LYS A 50 7.81 25.54 -22.74
CA LYS A 50 6.46 25.33 -22.21
C LYS A 50 6.31 23.86 -21.80
N ALA A 51 5.77 23.61 -20.60
CA ALA A 51 5.63 22.26 -20.05
C ALA A 51 4.92 21.27 -20.99
N GLU A 52 3.94 21.75 -21.76
CA GLU A 52 3.19 20.96 -22.76
C GLU A 52 4.07 20.39 -23.90
N LEU A 53 5.20 21.04 -24.20
CA LEU A 53 6.10 20.63 -25.28
C LEU A 53 7.15 19.61 -24.84
N LEU A 54 7.39 19.47 -23.53
CA LEU A 54 8.44 18.58 -23.01
C LEU A 54 8.16 17.12 -23.34
N PHE A 55 6.95 16.61 -23.03
CA PHE A 55 6.64 15.19 -23.24
C PHE A 55 6.71 14.75 -24.72
N PRO A 56 6.18 15.51 -25.70
CA PRO A 56 6.37 15.20 -27.13
C PRO A 56 7.85 15.19 -27.56
N ILE A 57 8.67 16.10 -27.03
CA ILE A 57 10.11 16.15 -27.33
C ILE A 57 10.81 14.92 -26.75
N LEU A 58 10.53 14.55 -25.49
CA LEU A 58 11.10 13.36 -24.85
C LEU A 58 10.71 12.07 -25.59
N GLN A 59 9.46 11.96 -26.02
CA GLN A 59 8.98 10.84 -26.81
C GLN A 59 9.77 10.68 -28.13
N ARG A 60 10.09 11.79 -28.81
CA ARG A 60 10.91 11.77 -30.05
C ARG A 60 12.36 11.39 -29.79
N LEU A 61 12.88 11.69 -28.59
CA LEU A 61 14.21 11.27 -28.13
C LEU A 61 14.23 9.84 -27.58
N HIS A 62 13.09 9.13 -27.58
CA HIS A 62 12.95 7.82 -26.94
C HIS A 62 13.43 7.81 -25.48
N LEU A 63 13.14 8.90 -24.76
CA LEU A 63 13.55 9.09 -23.38
C LEU A 63 12.30 9.21 -22.50
N SER A 64 12.25 8.46 -21.40
CA SER A 64 11.16 8.62 -20.42
C SER A 64 11.34 9.90 -19.59
N ALA A 65 10.26 10.36 -18.96
CA ALA A 65 10.32 11.52 -18.07
C ALA A 65 11.25 11.28 -16.86
N ASP A 66 11.27 10.06 -16.34
CA ASP A 66 12.09 9.67 -15.19
C ASP A 66 13.58 9.63 -15.56
N GLU A 67 13.93 9.05 -16.71
CA GLU A 67 15.32 9.05 -17.20
C GLU A 67 15.81 10.47 -17.49
N PHE A 68 14.95 11.32 -18.07
CA PHE A 68 15.28 12.72 -18.32
C PHE A 68 15.50 13.50 -17.00
N ALA A 69 14.65 13.27 -16.00
CA ALA A 69 14.81 13.89 -14.67
C ALA A 69 16.12 13.46 -14.01
N ALA A 70 16.45 12.17 -14.03
CA ALA A 70 17.69 11.64 -13.46
C ALA A 70 18.95 12.22 -14.14
N LEU A 71 18.94 12.35 -15.47
CA LEU A 71 20.03 13.00 -16.20
C LEU A 71 20.15 14.50 -15.86
N LEU A 72 19.01 15.18 -15.72
CA LEU A 72 18.99 16.59 -15.37
C LEU A 72 19.50 16.83 -13.94
N GLU A 73 19.21 15.93 -13.00
CA GLU A 73 19.75 15.94 -11.64
C GLU A 73 21.26 15.70 -11.63
N HIS A 74 21.74 14.72 -12.40
CA HIS A 74 23.16 14.45 -12.55
C HIS A 74 23.91 15.69 -13.07
N GLU A 75 23.38 16.37 -14.08
CA GLU A 75 23.97 17.60 -14.64
C GLU A 75 23.90 18.80 -13.69
N ARG A 76 22.88 18.85 -12.83
CA ARG A 76 22.68 19.94 -11.85
C ARG A 76 23.53 19.78 -10.59
N GLY A 77 23.91 18.55 -10.23
CA GLY A 77 24.49 18.28 -8.91
C GLY A 77 23.58 18.65 -7.75
N VAL A 78 22.28 18.85 -8.00
CA VAL A 78 21.27 19.29 -7.02
C VAL A 78 20.24 18.18 -6.86
N ALA A 79 20.11 17.69 -5.62
CA ALA A 79 19.00 16.83 -5.22
C ALA A 79 17.68 17.60 -5.40
N LEU A 80 16.67 16.97 -6.01
CA LEU A 80 15.32 17.53 -6.11
C LEU A 80 14.89 18.14 -4.77
N ALA A 81 14.26 19.31 -4.81
CA ALA A 81 13.60 19.87 -3.63
C ALA A 81 12.62 18.82 -3.08
N GLU A 82 13.01 18.18 -1.99
CA GLU A 82 12.20 17.13 -1.37
C GLU A 82 10.81 17.70 -1.08
N ALA A 83 9.78 16.92 -1.37
CA ALA A 83 8.44 17.25 -0.91
C ALA A 83 8.51 17.60 0.58
N LYS A 84 7.86 18.70 1.00
CA LYS A 84 7.89 19.14 2.40
C LYS A 84 7.69 17.92 3.30
N PRO A 85 8.65 17.62 4.19
CA PRO A 85 8.56 16.42 5.01
C PRO A 85 7.28 16.45 5.82
N LEU A 86 6.66 15.29 6.00
CA LEU A 86 5.49 15.17 6.87
C LEU A 86 5.86 15.68 8.28
N PRO A 87 4.90 16.27 9.02
CA PRO A 87 5.14 16.64 10.41
C PRO A 87 5.72 15.43 11.18
N PRO A 88 6.75 15.61 12.03
CA PRO A 88 7.49 14.49 12.63
C PRO A 88 6.60 13.47 13.35
N VAL A 89 5.58 13.95 14.08
CA VAL A 89 4.59 13.08 14.76
C VAL A 89 3.82 12.21 13.77
N LEU A 90 3.41 12.77 12.63
CA LEU A 90 2.70 12.02 11.59
C LEU A 90 3.64 11.05 10.88
N ALA A 91 4.87 11.48 10.56
CA ALA A 91 5.85 10.63 9.91
C ALA A 91 6.18 9.39 10.77
N LYS A 92 6.41 9.60 12.07
CA LYS A 92 6.61 8.53 13.06
C LYS A 92 5.40 7.60 13.13
N ALA A 93 4.21 8.17 13.34
CA ALA A 93 2.98 7.40 13.48
C ALA A 93 2.68 6.53 12.25
N LEU A 94 2.88 7.08 11.04
CA LEU A 94 2.68 6.32 9.80
C LEU A 94 3.72 5.20 9.66
N ALA A 95 4.99 5.45 10.00
CA ALA A 95 6.03 4.42 9.97
C ALA A 95 5.72 3.28 10.94
N GLU A 96 5.34 3.60 12.18
CA GLU A 96 4.95 2.61 13.20
C GLU A 96 3.72 1.81 12.79
N TYR A 97 2.66 2.49 12.35
CA TYR A 97 1.39 1.86 11.93
C TYR A 97 1.56 0.97 10.70
N THR A 98 2.38 1.37 9.72
CA THR A 98 2.63 0.58 8.52
C THR A 98 3.60 -0.57 8.76
N ALA A 99 4.49 -0.47 9.74
CA ALA A 99 5.36 -1.55 10.16
C ALA A 99 4.58 -2.64 10.92
N TRP A 100 3.63 -2.27 11.78
CA TRP A 100 2.77 -3.20 12.50
C TRP A 100 1.40 -2.55 12.79
N GLY A 101 0.33 -3.12 12.22
CA GLY A 101 -1.02 -2.52 12.29
C GLY A 101 -1.56 -2.32 13.71
N ASP A 102 -1.09 -3.13 14.67
CA ASP A 102 -1.47 -3.05 16.08
C ASP A 102 -0.49 -2.25 16.96
N TRP A 103 0.40 -1.44 16.35
CA TRP A 103 1.32 -0.60 17.11
C TRP A 103 0.55 0.24 18.15
N PRO A 104 1.00 0.31 19.41
CA PRO A 104 0.29 1.04 20.47
C PRO A 104 0.46 2.56 20.31
N LEU A 105 -0.17 3.13 19.28
CA LEU A 105 -0.12 4.57 19.00
C LEU A 105 -0.64 5.39 20.19
N THR A 106 -0.06 6.56 20.42
CA THR A 106 -0.57 7.57 21.34
C THR A 106 -1.84 8.24 20.78
N GLU A 107 -2.59 8.96 21.63
CA GLU A 107 -3.74 9.74 21.17
C GLU A 107 -3.37 10.83 20.17
N ALA A 108 -2.22 11.48 20.36
CA ALA A 108 -1.69 12.49 19.45
C ALA A 108 -1.36 11.89 18.07
N GLU A 109 -0.75 10.71 18.02
CA GLU A 109 -0.42 9.99 16.79
C GLU A 109 -1.69 9.53 16.07
N ARG A 110 -2.67 8.95 16.79
CA ARG A 110 -3.99 8.62 16.23
C ARG A 110 -4.67 9.85 15.61
N THR A 111 -4.67 10.97 16.33
CA THR A 111 -5.26 12.23 15.85
C THR A 111 -4.55 12.76 14.61
N ALA A 112 -3.22 12.65 14.56
CA ALA A 112 -2.43 13.04 13.39
C ALA A 112 -2.76 12.18 12.16
N ILE A 113 -2.83 10.86 12.31
CA ILE A 113 -3.21 9.94 11.22
C ILE A 113 -4.63 10.26 10.72
N THR A 114 -5.60 10.40 11.62
CA THR A 114 -6.99 10.71 11.24
C THR A 114 -7.08 12.04 10.48
N ARG A 115 -6.40 13.09 10.96
CA ARG A 115 -6.38 14.39 10.29
C ARG A 115 -5.75 14.29 8.89
N TYR A 116 -4.66 13.53 8.77
CA TYR A 116 -4.01 13.30 7.49
C TYR A 116 -4.95 12.55 6.54
N ALA A 117 -5.57 11.47 6.99
CA ALA A 117 -6.49 10.67 6.17
C ALA A 117 -7.71 11.48 5.66
N LEU A 118 -8.18 12.45 6.45
CA LEU A 118 -9.29 13.33 6.08
C LEU A 118 -8.92 14.39 5.02
N THR A 119 -7.67 14.87 5.03
CA THR A 119 -7.25 16.06 4.26
C THR A 119 -6.28 15.74 3.13
N ALA A 120 -5.66 14.57 3.14
CA ALA A 120 -4.67 14.19 2.14
C ALA A 120 -5.28 14.14 0.72
N PRO A 121 -4.62 14.76 -0.27
CA PRO A 121 -4.99 14.57 -1.66
C PRO A 121 -4.73 13.11 -2.08
N VAL A 122 -5.50 12.62 -3.03
CA VAL A 122 -5.34 11.29 -3.66
C VAL A 122 -5.23 11.47 -5.18
N THR A 123 -4.32 12.34 -5.61
CA THR A 123 -4.17 12.71 -7.02
C THR A 123 -3.01 12.00 -7.69
N THR A 124 -1.91 11.79 -6.95
CA THR A 124 -0.70 11.11 -7.43
C THR A 124 -0.61 9.67 -6.96
N LEU A 125 0.25 8.87 -7.60
CA LEU A 125 0.51 7.49 -7.22
C LEU A 125 1.03 7.37 -5.77
N ALA A 126 2.02 8.18 -5.41
CA ALA A 126 2.61 8.18 -4.05
C ALA A 126 1.58 8.52 -2.97
N GLN A 127 0.65 9.45 -3.27
CA GLN A 127 -0.44 9.79 -2.35
C GLN A 127 -1.45 8.64 -2.21
N ILE A 128 -1.78 7.97 -3.31
CA ILE A 128 -2.65 6.79 -3.28
C ILE A 128 -2.00 5.67 -2.46
N GLU A 129 -0.72 5.42 -2.70
CA GLU A 129 0.07 4.41 -1.97
C GLU A 129 0.09 4.68 -0.47
N ALA A 130 0.33 5.93 -0.05
CA ALA A 130 0.30 6.33 1.35
C ALA A 130 -1.09 6.21 2.01
N MET A 131 -2.16 6.34 1.23
CA MET A 131 -3.54 6.34 1.73
C MET A 131 -4.18 4.95 1.82
N ILE A 132 -3.70 3.96 1.06
CA ILE A 132 -4.27 2.59 1.08
C ILE A 132 -4.18 1.95 2.47
N PRO A 133 -3.04 1.97 3.19
CA PRO A 133 -2.96 1.42 4.55
C PRO A 133 -3.92 2.09 5.55
N LEU A 134 -4.34 3.33 5.29
CA LEU A 134 -5.20 4.11 6.19
C LEU A 134 -6.71 3.88 5.94
N ILE A 135 -7.08 3.03 4.99
CA ILE A 135 -8.48 2.66 4.73
C ILE A 135 -9.21 2.16 5.99
N PRO A 136 -8.62 1.34 6.88
CA PRO A 136 -9.29 0.91 8.11
C PRO A 136 -9.61 2.06 9.07
N VAL A 137 -8.78 3.11 9.08
CA VAL A 137 -8.96 4.31 9.92
C VAL A 137 -10.09 5.19 9.36
N LEU A 138 -10.18 5.31 8.04
CA LEU A 138 -11.16 6.16 7.36
C LEU A 138 -11.86 5.43 6.18
N PRO A 139 -12.74 4.46 6.48
CA PRO A 139 -13.30 3.54 5.48
C PRO A 139 -14.11 4.22 4.37
N GLU A 140 -14.60 5.43 4.59
CA GLU A 140 -15.34 6.24 3.61
C GLU A 140 -14.48 6.74 2.45
N GLN A 141 -13.16 6.90 2.64
CA GLN A 141 -12.26 7.33 1.55
C GLN A 141 -11.96 6.21 0.55
N ALA A 142 -12.24 4.96 0.89
CA ALA A 142 -11.88 3.80 0.08
C ALA A 142 -12.39 3.92 -1.37
N GLU A 143 -13.67 4.25 -1.58
CA GLU A 143 -14.22 4.34 -2.95
C GLU A 143 -13.61 5.50 -3.77
N LYS A 144 -13.20 6.59 -3.11
CA LYS A 144 -12.50 7.69 -3.78
C LYS A 144 -11.15 7.22 -4.33
N ILE A 145 -10.40 6.47 -3.52
CA ILE A 145 -9.12 5.86 -3.93
C ILE A 145 -9.33 4.88 -5.09
N TRP A 146 -10.34 4.00 -4.99
CA TRP A 146 -10.66 3.05 -6.05
C TRP A 146 -10.93 3.73 -7.39
N ARG A 147 -11.82 4.74 -7.41
CA ARG A 147 -12.13 5.50 -8.63
C ARG A 147 -10.88 6.12 -9.25
N ARG A 148 -9.94 6.60 -8.42
CA ARG A 148 -8.69 7.18 -8.92
C ARG A 148 -7.80 6.12 -9.56
N LEU A 149 -7.70 4.93 -8.97
CA LEU A 149 -6.95 3.81 -9.53
C LEU A 149 -7.49 3.38 -10.90
N GLN A 150 -8.80 3.46 -11.11
CA GLN A 150 -9.42 3.10 -12.39
C GLN A 150 -9.09 4.06 -13.54
N VAL A 151 -8.68 5.32 -13.25
CA VAL A 151 -8.31 6.28 -14.30
C VAL A 151 -7.12 5.79 -15.13
N PHE A 152 -6.22 5.04 -14.51
CA PHE A 152 -5.00 4.52 -15.13
C PHE A 152 -4.97 2.98 -15.10
N GLN A 153 -6.16 2.36 -15.19
CA GLN A 153 -6.29 0.91 -15.29
C GLN A 153 -5.47 0.38 -16.48
N GLY A 154 -4.78 -0.74 -16.29
CA GLY A 154 -3.87 -1.34 -17.28
C GLY A 154 -2.42 -0.92 -17.15
N LEU A 155 -2.09 0.10 -16.34
CA LEU A 155 -0.71 0.34 -15.93
C LEU A 155 -0.35 -0.61 -14.77
N PRO A 156 0.74 -1.39 -14.87
CA PRO A 156 1.08 -2.44 -13.88
C PRO A 156 1.06 -1.94 -12.43
N ARG A 157 1.68 -0.78 -12.17
CA ARG A 157 1.77 -0.22 -10.82
C ARG A 157 0.40 0.19 -10.25
N TYR A 158 -0.52 0.67 -11.09
CA TYR A 158 -1.88 0.99 -10.67
C TYR A 158 -2.70 -0.28 -10.42
N GLU A 159 -2.50 -1.35 -11.18
CA GLU A 159 -3.11 -2.66 -10.90
C GLU A 159 -2.63 -3.25 -9.58
N GLN A 160 -1.32 -3.17 -9.30
CA GLN A 160 -0.77 -3.62 -8.02
C GLN A 160 -1.36 -2.84 -6.85
N LEU A 161 -1.47 -1.51 -6.94
CA LEU A 161 -2.12 -0.71 -5.90
C LEU A 161 -3.63 -0.97 -5.82
N ALA A 162 -4.31 -1.28 -6.93
CA ALA A 162 -5.70 -1.72 -6.93
C ALA A 162 -5.87 -3.07 -6.22
N SER A 163 -4.90 -3.98 -6.35
CA SER A 163 -4.85 -5.22 -5.58
C SER A 163 -4.67 -4.93 -4.09
N SER A 164 -3.72 -4.08 -3.71
CA SER A 164 -3.52 -3.67 -2.31
C SER A 164 -4.76 -2.99 -1.72
N TRP A 165 -5.45 -2.14 -2.51
CA TRP A 165 -6.73 -1.56 -2.13
C TRP A 165 -7.79 -2.64 -1.89
N CYS A 166 -7.92 -3.62 -2.79
CA CYS A 166 -8.88 -4.72 -2.65
C CYS A 166 -8.61 -5.52 -1.38
N HIS A 167 -7.34 -5.86 -1.14
CA HIS A 167 -6.88 -6.56 0.05
C HIS A 167 -7.29 -5.82 1.34
N THR A 168 -6.86 -4.56 1.50
CA THR A 168 -7.16 -3.79 2.72
C THR A 168 -8.65 -3.56 2.90
N ARG A 169 -9.36 -3.18 1.83
CA ARG A 169 -10.79 -2.91 1.89
C ARG A 169 -11.60 -4.15 2.23
N LEU A 170 -11.20 -5.31 1.72
CA LEU A 170 -11.88 -6.57 1.97
C LEU A 170 -11.81 -6.94 3.45
N PHE A 171 -10.62 -6.87 4.07
CA PHE A 171 -10.46 -7.09 5.51
C PHE A 171 -11.31 -6.13 6.33
N THR A 172 -11.25 -4.82 6.04
CA THR A 172 -12.08 -3.82 6.74
C THR A 172 -13.57 -4.17 6.68
N LEU A 173 -14.08 -4.54 5.51
CA LEU A 173 -15.51 -4.88 5.36
C LEU A 173 -15.88 -6.17 6.09
N LEU A 174 -15.02 -7.18 6.05
CA LEU A 174 -15.28 -8.47 6.69
C LEU A 174 -15.20 -8.40 8.22
N PHE A 175 -14.25 -7.64 8.78
CA PHE A 175 -14.22 -7.36 10.23
C PHE A 175 -15.47 -6.61 10.70
N MET A 176 -16.12 -5.84 9.82
CA MET A 176 -17.39 -5.16 10.10
C MET A 176 -18.64 -6.02 9.81
N GLY A 177 -18.49 -7.31 9.47
CA GLY A 177 -19.62 -8.20 9.16
C GLY A 177 -20.32 -7.90 7.82
N ARG A 178 -19.67 -7.21 6.87
CA ARG A 178 -20.31 -6.71 5.63
C ARG A 178 -20.06 -7.62 4.41
N GLN A 179 -20.56 -8.85 4.45
CA GLN A 179 -20.31 -9.88 3.42
C GLN A 179 -20.69 -9.45 1.99
N LYS A 180 -21.84 -8.79 1.81
CA LYS A 180 -22.30 -8.35 0.48
C LYS A 180 -21.33 -7.36 -0.17
N ALA A 181 -20.85 -6.40 0.60
CA ALA A 181 -19.86 -5.42 0.13
C ALA A 181 -18.49 -6.08 -0.11
N ALA A 182 -18.08 -6.99 0.78
CA ALA A 182 -16.86 -7.79 0.61
C ALA A 182 -16.87 -8.59 -0.70
N SER A 183 -18.01 -9.21 -1.05
CA SER A 183 -18.18 -9.97 -2.29
C SER A 183 -18.02 -9.10 -3.55
N GLN A 184 -18.45 -7.84 -3.50
CA GLN A 184 -18.23 -6.88 -4.58
C GLN A 184 -16.74 -6.54 -4.74
N VAL A 185 -16.01 -6.41 -3.64
CA VAL A 185 -14.56 -6.19 -3.66
C VAL A 185 -13.83 -7.40 -4.22
N ILE A 186 -14.24 -8.63 -3.89
CA ILE A 186 -13.70 -9.86 -4.50
C ILE A 186 -13.90 -9.84 -6.01
N SER A 187 -15.10 -9.49 -6.47
CA SER A 187 -15.40 -9.41 -7.91
C SER A 187 -14.47 -8.42 -8.62
N ARG A 188 -14.22 -7.25 -8.00
CA ARG A 188 -13.23 -6.28 -8.50
C ARG A 188 -11.82 -6.88 -8.51
N TRP A 189 -11.39 -7.52 -7.43
CA TRP A 189 -10.07 -8.11 -7.32
C TRP A 189 -9.82 -9.22 -8.35
N GLN A 190 -10.85 -9.98 -8.72
CA GLN A 190 -10.77 -11.02 -9.75
C GLN A 190 -10.52 -10.47 -11.16
N THR A 191 -10.89 -9.21 -11.43
CA THR A 191 -10.61 -8.56 -12.73
C THR A 191 -9.15 -8.14 -12.89
N LEU A 192 -8.38 -8.11 -11.80
CA LEU A 192 -6.97 -7.69 -11.82
C LEU A 192 -6.06 -8.86 -12.25
N SER A 193 -5.20 -8.58 -13.22
CA SER A 193 -4.22 -9.51 -13.78
C SER A 193 -2.86 -9.42 -13.10
N ASP A 194 -2.36 -8.20 -12.86
CA ASP A 194 -1.09 -7.99 -12.19
C ASP A 194 -1.28 -7.92 -10.67
N LEU A 195 -0.71 -8.91 -9.97
CA LEU A 195 -0.86 -9.08 -8.53
C LEU A 195 0.52 -9.18 -7.88
N PRO A 196 0.80 -8.38 -6.83
CA PRO A 196 2.10 -8.40 -6.16
C PRO A 196 2.24 -9.63 -5.25
N GLY A 197 3.45 -10.17 -5.16
CA GLY A 197 3.83 -11.17 -4.16
C GLY A 197 2.87 -12.36 -4.05
N ASP A 198 2.37 -12.58 -2.83
CA ASP A 198 1.44 -13.65 -2.44
C ASP A 198 -0.05 -13.27 -2.57
N ALA A 199 -0.36 -12.12 -3.18
CA ALA A 199 -1.73 -11.62 -3.29
C ALA A 199 -2.66 -12.60 -4.03
N LYS A 200 -2.14 -13.50 -4.87
CA LYS A 200 -2.94 -14.57 -5.51
C LYS A 200 -3.47 -15.56 -4.48
N GLN A 201 -2.63 -16.01 -3.56
CA GLN A 201 -2.95 -16.94 -2.49
C GLN A 201 -3.91 -16.29 -1.50
N VAL A 202 -3.64 -15.04 -1.10
CA VAL A 202 -4.53 -14.28 -0.22
C VAL A 202 -5.89 -14.04 -0.89
N ARG A 203 -5.94 -13.66 -2.18
CA ARG A 203 -7.20 -13.53 -2.93
C ARG A 203 -7.99 -14.83 -2.95
N LEU A 204 -7.34 -15.97 -3.16
CA LEU A 204 -7.99 -17.29 -3.14
C LEU A 204 -8.57 -17.60 -1.76
N PHE A 205 -7.78 -17.39 -0.70
CA PHE A 205 -8.24 -17.58 0.68
C PHE A 205 -9.46 -16.72 0.99
N MET A 206 -9.38 -15.42 0.70
CA MET A 206 -10.46 -14.50 0.99
C MET A 206 -11.71 -14.77 0.15
N THR A 207 -11.55 -15.25 -1.10
CA THR A 207 -12.66 -15.68 -1.95
C THR A 207 -13.40 -16.87 -1.33
N LYS A 208 -12.65 -17.90 -0.92
CA LYS A 208 -13.22 -19.11 -0.30
C LYS A 208 -13.86 -18.81 1.06
N LEU A 209 -13.18 -18.03 1.90
CA LEU A 209 -13.69 -17.58 3.19
C LEU A 209 -15.01 -16.81 3.03
N THR A 210 -15.04 -15.81 2.14
CA THR A 210 -16.23 -14.96 1.97
C THR A 210 -17.42 -15.71 1.42
N ALA A 211 -17.19 -16.71 0.56
CA ALA A 211 -18.25 -17.57 0.02
C ALA A 211 -18.83 -18.55 1.07
N ALA A 212 -18.03 -18.95 2.07
CA ALA A 212 -18.46 -19.88 3.12
C ALA A 212 -19.18 -19.18 4.29
N LEU A 213 -19.00 -17.86 4.45
CA LEU A 213 -19.72 -17.09 5.46
C LEU A 213 -21.25 -17.14 5.26
N PRO A 214 -22.04 -17.08 6.34
CA PRO A 214 -21.62 -16.94 7.75
C PRO A 214 -21.41 -18.29 8.49
N ASP A 215 -21.37 -19.44 7.81
CA ASP A 215 -21.18 -20.73 8.49
C ASP A 215 -19.71 -20.92 8.90
N ALA A 216 -19.45 -20.89 10.22
CA ALA A 216 -18.11 -21.03 10.75
C ALA A 216 -17.45 -22.36 10.35
N ASN A 217 -18.17 -23.48 10.41
CA ASN A 217 -17.62 -24.79 10.04
C ASN A 217 -17.28 -24.85 8.55
N ALA A 218 -18.14 -24.28 7.70
CA ALA A 218 -17.84 -24.15 6.28
C ALA A 218 -16.62 -23.26 6.03
N VAL A 219 -16.47 -22.16 6.78
CA VAL A 219 -15.30 -21.27 6.71
C VAL A 219 -14.02 -22.02 7.07
N TYR A 220 -14.00 -22.77 8.18
CA TYR A 220 -12.83 -23.58 8.56
C TYR A 220 -12.50 -24.60 7.46
N ALA A 221 -13.49 -25.39 7.03
CA ALA A 221 -13.29 -26.39 5.98
C ALA A 221 -12.76 -25.80 4.66
N ALA A 222 -13.20 -24.58 4.31
CA ALA A 222 -12.78 -23.89 3.10
C ALA A 222 -11.37 -23.28 3.19
N THR A 223 -10.86 -23.02 4.40
CA THR A 223 -9.63 -22.24 4.63
C THR A 223 -8.48 -23.03 5.25
N ASP A 224 -8.76 -24.09 6.01
CA ASP A 224 -7.73 -24.95 6.63
C ASP A 224 -6.72 -25.50 5.60
N PRO A 225 -7.13 -26.04 4.43
CA PRO A 225 -6.16 -26.52 3.45
C PRO A 225 -5.19 -25.46 2.94
N LEU A 226 -5.63 -24.19 2.88
CA LEU A 226 -4.80 -23.06 2.44
C LEU A 226 -3.81 -22.65 3.54
N ILE A 227 -4.25 -22.67 4.80
CA ILE A 227 -3.39 -22.44 5.97
C ILE A 227 -2.30 -23.51 6.04
N THR A 228 -2.64 -24.78 5.86
CA THR A 228 -1.67 -25.88 5.78
C THR A 228 -0.69 -25.70 4.61
N ALA A 229 -1.16 -25.20 3.47
CA ALA A 229 -0.30 -24.93 2.32
C ALA A 229 0.74 -23.84 2.63
N TRP A 230 0.37 -22.72 3.26
CA TRP A 230 1.33 -21.69 3.69
C TRP A 230 2.39 -22.23 4.65
N ARG A 231 2.01 -23.07 5.61
CA ARG A 231 3.01 -23.76 6.47
C ARG A 231 3.97 -24.62 5.66
N SER A 232 3.46 -25.36 4.68
CA SER A 232 4.25 -26.24 3.83
C SER A 232 5.21 -25.47 2.90
N PHE A 233 4.87 -24.22 2.55
CA PHE A 233 5.74 -23.31 1.81
C PHE A 233 6.75 -22.56 2.69
N ASN A 234 6.90 -22.96 3.96
CA ASN A 234 7.77 -22.29 4.93
C ASN A 234 7.38 -20.81 5.16
N GLU A 235 6.07 -20.51 5.14
CA GLU A 235 5.51 -19.20 5.45
C GLU A 235 4.68 -19.26 6.76
N PRO A 236 5.30 -19.57 7.91
CA PRO A 236 4.58 -19.79 9.17
C PRO A 236 3.90 -18.52 9.69
N VAL A 237 4.54 -17.36 9.55
CA VAL A 237 3.98 -16.08 10.01
C VAL A 237 2.72 -15.72 9.21
N MET A 238 2.72 -15.97 7.90
CA MET A 238 1.53 -15.78 7.06
C MET A 238 0.39 -16.70 7.48
N ALA A 239 0.69 -17.98 7.74
CA ALA A 239 -0.32 -18.93 8.22
C ALA A 239 -0.94 -18.49 9.56
N ASP A 240 -0.12 -18.02 10.52
CA ASP A 240 -0.59 -17.47 11.79
C ASP A 240 -1.47 -16.22 11.59
N GLY A 241 -1.01 -15.29 10.74
CA GLY A 241 -1.79 -14.10 10.38
C GLY A 241 -3.15 -14.45 9.76
N MET A 242 -3.21 -15.49 8.91
CA MET A 242 -4.47 -15.93 8.28
C MET A 242 -5.40 -16.67 9.25
N ILE A 243 -4.85 -17.39 10.24
CA ILE A 243 -5.64 -17.96 11.34
C ILE A 243 -6.28 -16.83 12.17
N ASP A 244 -5.48 -15.85 12.60
CA ASP A 244 -6.00 -14.74 13.42
C ASP A 244 -7.00 -13.87 12.65
N ASN A 245 -6.72 -13.57 11.38
CA ASN A 245 -7.64 -12.85 10.51
C ASN A 245 -8.97 -13.59 10.32
N ARG A 246 -8.95 -14.92 10.09
CA ARG A 246 -10.17 -15.72 9.98
C ARG A 246 -10.98 -15.64 11.26
N ARG A 247 -10.35 -15.82 12.42
CA ARG A 247 -10.98 -15.70 13.73
C ARG A 247 -11.64 -14.33 13.89
N HIS A 248 -10.92 -13.24 13.60
CA HIS A 248 -11.46 -11.88 13.66
C HIS A 248 -12.68 -11.70 12.75
N ILE A 249 -12.62 -12.21 11.52
CA ILE A 249 -13.78 -12.16 10.61
C ILE A 249 -14.96 -12.92 11.21
N LEU A 250 -14.78 -14.15 11.67
CA LEU A 250 -15.85 -14.93 12.32
C LEU A 250 -16.44 -14.19 13.53
N SER A 251 -15.62 -13.52 14.35
CA SER A 251 -16.10 -12.68 15.44
C SER A 251 -16.92 -11.49 14.92
N GLY A 252 -16.48 -10.81 13.85
CA GLY A 252 -17.21 -9.70 13.22
C GLY A 252 -18.58 -10.11 12.63
N PHE A 253 -18.76 -11.39 12.31
CA PHE A 253 -20.04 -11.98 11.90
C PHE A 253 -20.84 -12.58 13.07
N ASN A 254 -20.33 -12.53 14.30
CA ASN A 254 -20.92 -13.15 15.50
C ASN A 254 -21.15 -14.67 15.35
N VAL A 255 -20.22 -15.36 14.70
CA VAL A 255 -20.25 -16.82 14.48
C VAL A 255 -18.97 -17.52 14.96
N HIS A 256 -18.12 -16.81 15.71
CA HIS A 256 -16.97 -17.40 16.40
C HIS A 256 -17.41 -17.91 17.77
N ASP A 257 -17.78 -19.18 17.83
CA ASP A 257 -18.42 -19.76 19.03
C ASP A 257 -17.42 -20.22 20.10
N ALA A 258 -16.20 -20.58 19.70
CA ALA A 258 -15.17 -21.08 20.61
C ALA A 258 -13.76 -20.87 20.06
N TRP A 259 -12.82 -20.59 20.96
CA TRP A 259 -11.39 -20.55 20.67
C TRP A 259 -10.85 -21.95 20.40
N ARG A 260 -10.25 -22.15 19.22
CA ARG A 260 -9.52 -23.37 18.88
C ARG A 260 -8.06 -23.25 19.30
N ASP A 261 -7.42 -24.38 19.62
CA ASP A 261 -6.04 -24.40 20.10
C ASP A 261 -5.07 -23.78 19.06
N GLN A 262 -5.30 -24.02 17.77
CA GLN A 262 -4.54 -23.37 16.68
C GLN A 262 -4.68 -21.85 16.65
N GLU A 263 -5.82 -21.29 17.07
CA GLU A 263 -6.07 -19.85 17.12
C GLU A 263 -5.34 -19.21 18.30
N ILE A 264 -5.39 -19.87 19.46
CA ILE A 264 -4.62 -19.45 20.65
C ILE A 264 -3.13 -19.49 20.34
N GLY A 265 -2.66 -20.58 19.71
CA GLY A 265 -1.27 -20.72 19.28
C GLY A 265 -0.84 -19.65 18.28
N ALA A 266 -1.71 -19.28 17.34
CA ALA A 266 -1.44 -18.19 16.40
C ALA A 266 -1.28 -16.84 17.10
N VAL A 267 -2.17 -16.50 18.04
CA VAL A 267 -2.06 -15.28 18.86
C VAL A 267 -0.75 -15.27 19.66
N ALA A 268 -0.39 -16.40 20.30
CA ALA A 268 0.84 -16.52 21.06
C ALA A 268 2.09 -16.29 20.19
N ARG A 269 2.14 -16.90 19.00
CA ARG A 269 3.28 -16.75 18.07
C ARG A 269 3.35 -15.34 17.47
N LEU A 270 2.23 -14.74 17.10
CA LEU A 270 2.18 -13.37 16.58
C LEU A 270 2.63 -12.34 17.63
N LEU A 271 2.21 -12.51 18.89
CA LEU A 271 2.67 -11.66 19.99
C LEU A 271 4.19 -11.76 20.20
N LYS A 272 4.76 -12.97 20.11
CA LYS A 272 6.22 -13.17 20.18
C LYS A 272 6.98 -12.63 18.98
N ALA A 273 6.34 -12.57 17.82
CA ALA A 273 6.92 -12.02 16.59
C ALA A 273 6.88 -10.49 16.53
N MET A 274 6.17 -9.83 17.45
CA MET A 274 6.07 -8.38 17.50
C MET A 274 7.46 -7.72 17.64
N PRO A 275 7.73 -6.57 16.97
CA PRO A 275 8.98 -5.84 17.14
C PRO A 275 9.27 -5.55 18.62
N LYS A 276 10.51 -5.76 19.07
CA LYS A 276 10.92 -5.56 20.47
C LYS A 276 10.57 -4.17 21.02
N ALA A 277 10.68 -3.13 20.20
CA ALA A 277 10.31 -1.77 20.56
C ALA A 277 8.81 -1.64 20.84
N ALA A 278 7.96 -2.20 19.96
CA ALA A 278 6.52 -2.20 20.17
C ALA A 278 6.12 -3.02 21.41
N LEU A 279 6.73 -4.19 21.62
CA LEU A 279 6.46 -5.03 22.79
C LEU A 279 6.82 -4.32 24.11
N ALA A 280 7.87 -3.51 24.13
CA ALA A 280 8.28 -2.74 25.31
C ALA A 280 7.27 -1.65 25.70
N GLU A 281 6.49 -1.16 24.73
CA GLU A 281 5.45 -0.13 24.92
C GLU A 281 4.05 -0.74 25.09
N LEU A 282 3.90 -2.06 24.88
CA LEU A 282 2.63 -2.74 24.89
C LEU A 282 2.20 -3.14 26.30
N ASP A 283 1.06 -2.62 26.76
CA ASP A 283 0.32 -3.23 27.87
C ASP A 283 -0.29 -4.56 27.38
N THR A 284 0.43 -5.66 27.63
CA THR A 284 0.04 -7.00 27.15
C THR A 284 -1.32 -7.45 27.71
N PRO A 285 -1.63 -7.32 29.02
CA PRO A 285 -2.97 -7.60 29.54
C PRO A 285 -4.07 -6.79 28.83
N ALA A 286 -3.89 -5.48 28.67
CA ALA A 286 -4.87 -4.64 27.99
C ALA A 286 -5.01 -4.96 26.49
N TYR A 287 -3.91 -5.37 25.85
CA TYR A 287 -3.91 -5.85 24.48
C TYR A 287 -4.71 -7.14 24.33
N LEU A 288 -4.44 -8.15 25.17
CA LEU A 288 -5.16 -9.43 25.14
C LEU A 288 -6.63 -9.30 25.51
N ALA A 289 -7.00 -8.31 26.33
CA ALA A 289 -8.40 -8.01 26.64
C ALA A 289 -9.21 -7.54 25.40
N LYS A 290 -8.55 -7.17 24.30
CA LYS A 290 -9.22 -6.83 23.03
C LYS A 290 -9.70 -8.06 22.25
N PHE A 291 -9.34 -9.28 22.68
CA PHE A 291 -9.69 -10.53 22.04
C PHE A 291 -10.89 -11.18 22.77
N PRO A 292 -12.13 -11.07 22.25
CA PRO A 292 -13.31 -11.54 22.95
C PRO A 292 -13.23 -13.05 23.22
N GLY A 293 -13.53 -13.47 24.45
CA GLY A 293 -13.56 -14.88 24.84
C GLY A 293 -12.19 -15.54 25.11
N LEU A 294 -11.06 -14.85 24.86
CA LEU A 294 -9.73 -15.46 24.97
C LEU A 294 -9.38 -15.81 26.41
N ASN A 295 -9.59 -14.85 27.33
CA ASN A 295 -9.26 -15.05 28.74
C ASN A 295 -10.15 -16.13 29.38
N GLU A 296 -11.43 -16.18 29.02
CA GLU A 296 -12.32 -17.25 29.45
C GLU A 296 -11.87 -18.61 28.92
N ALA A 297 -11.49 -18.67 27.64
CA ALA A 297 -11.01 -19.89 26.98
C ALA A 297 -9.69 -20.42 27.58
N LEU A 298 -8.80 -19.53 28.02
CA LEU A 298 -7.56 -19.89 28.72
C LEU A 298 -7.85 -20.36 30.16
N ALA A 299 -8.72 -19.65 30.87
CA ALA A 299 -9.12 -20.00 32.24
C ALA A 299 -9.80 -21.36 32.32
N GLN A 300 -10.71 -21.68 31.37
CA GLN A 300 -11.37 -22.98 31.27
C GLN A 300 -10.39 -24.15 31.05
N ARG A 301 -9.28 -23.88 30.37
CA ARG A 301 -8.23 -24.86 30.10
C ARG A 301 -7.14 -24.91 31.18
N HIS A 302 -7.20 -24.04 32.19
CA HIS A 302 -6.15 -23.85 33.19
C HIS A 302 -4.76 -23.63 32.56
N ALA A 303 -4.71 -22.84 31.48
CA ALA A 303 -3.52 -22.67 30.65
C ALA A 303 -3.22 -21.19 30.37
N THR A 304 -2.00 -20.92 29.92
CA THR A 304 -1.49 -19.63 29.46
C THR A 304 -1.30 -19.66 27.94
N LEU A 305 -1.03 -18.51 27.31
CA LEU A 305 -0.72 -18.45 25.88
C LEU A 305 0.50 -19.30 25.50
N ASP A 306 1.51 -19.36 26.38
CA ASP A 306 2.75 -20.08 26.10
C ASP A 306 2.54 -21.59 25.97
N ASP A 307 1.49 -22.13 26.60
CA ASP A 307 1.15 -23.55 26.52
C ASP A 307 0.68 -23.98 25.11
N PHE A 308 0.34 -23.03 24.23
CA PHE A 308 -0.17 -23.28 22.87
C PHE A 308 0.82 -22.96 21.75
N LEU A 309 2.09 -22.65 22.05
CA LEU A 309 3.07 -22.25 21.03
C LEU A 309 3.27 -23.30 19.92
N GLU A 310 3.09 -24.58 20.25
CA GLU A 310 3.21 -25.68 19.29
C GLU A 310 1.87 -26.12 18.69
N ALA A 311 0.74 -25.51 19.08
CA ALA A 311 -0.57 -25.80 18.49
C ALA A 311 -0.65 -25.19 17.08
N ARG A 312 -0.75 -26.03 16.05
CA ARG A 312 -0.73 -25.64 14.63
C ARG A 312 -1.95 -26.14 13.89
#